data_AF-A0A444Z6T8-F1
#
_entry.id   AF-A0A444Z6T8-F1
#
_cell.length_a   1.000
_cell.length_b   1.000
_cell.length_c   1.000
_cell.angle_alpha   90.00
_cell.angle_beta   90.00
_cell.angle_gamma   90.00
#
_symmetry.space_group_name_H-M   'P 1'
#
loop_
_entity.id
_entity.type
_entity.pdbx_description
1 polymer ?
#
loop_
_entity_poly.entity_id
_entity_poly.type
_entity_poly.pdbx_seq_one_letter_code
_entity_poly.pdbx_strand_id
1 'polypeptide(L)'
;MHLEELDDPQKFADEGVKVITWQEYVSRLLELKDEINHSWLAKDHVTSLKLSIKAAKLLMDTSVSEFYPTLFVFVTDIMDMLGELVWQRIKRKAEFTEDGALLYNLAETCNNWFNKIGVVQELLPRM
;
A
#
# COMPACT_ATOMS: atom_id res chain seq x y z
N MET A 1 23.68 41.04 23.09
CA MET A 1 23.55 39.91 22.15
C MET A 1 22.20 39.27 22.42
N HIS A 2 21.34 39.31 21.40
CA HIS A 2 20.11 38.53 21.17
C HIS A 2 19.05 38.44 22.28
N LEU A 3 17.99 39.23 22.10
CA LEU A 3 16.66 38.95 22.64
C LEU A 3 15.60 39.32 21.60
N GLU A 4 15.67 38.71 20.42
CA GLU A 4 14.62 38.80 19.39
C GLU A 4 14.51 37.45 18.66
N GLU A 5 14.21 36.38 19.40
CA GLU A 5 13.51 35.24 18.82
C GLU A 5 12.03 35.42 19.19
N LEU A 6 11.37 36.28 18.42
CA LEU A 6 9.92 36.36 18.42
C LEU A 6 9.40 35.03 17.87
N ASP A 7 8.61 34.37 18.72
CA ASP A 7 7.73 33.25 18.45
C ASP A 7 6.92 33.56 17.16
N ASP A 8 7.43 33.13 16.01
CA ASP A 8 6.85 33.43 14.70
C ASP A 8 5.55 32.62 14.57
N PRO A 9 4.36 33.26 14.65
CA PRO A 9 3.08 32.55 14.62
C PRO A 9 2.90 31.78 13.31
N GLN A 10 3.61 32.19 12.27
CA GLN A 10 3.57 31.59 10.95
C GLN A 10 4.30 30.24 10.92
N LYS A 11 5.34 30.05 11.74
CA LYS A 11 6.02 28.74 11.88
C LYS A 11 5.16 27.72 12.63
N PHE A 12 4.52 28.12 13.72
CA PHE A 12 3.58 27.24 14.44
C PHE A 12 2.36 26.87 13.60
N ALA A 13 1.85 27.80 12.80
CA ALA A 13 0.76 27.52 11.87
C ALA A 13 1.18 26.53 10.76
N ASP A 14 2.36 26.72 10.16
CA ASP A 14 2.90 25.81 9.14
C ASP A 14 3.21 24.41 9.69
N GLU A 15 3.79 24.32 10.89
CA GLU A 15 4.03 23.05 11.60
C GLU A 15 2.71 22.35 11.95
N GLY A 16 1.72 23.08 12.46
CA GLY A 16 0.40 22.54 12.76
C GLY A 16 -0.31 22.00 11.52
N VAL A 17 -0.28 22.74 10.40
CA VAL A 17 -0.85 22.30 9.12
C VAL A 17 -0.14 21.05 8.60
N LYS A 18 1.20 21.01 8.63
CA LYS A 18 1.97 19.83 8.25
C LYS A 18 1.61 18.59 9.08
N VAL A 19 1.53 18.74 10.40
CA VAL A 19 1.16 17.64 11.31
C VAL A 19 -0.23 17.09 10.98
N ILE A 20 -1.20 17.95 10.69
CA ILE A 20 -2.55 17.53 10.30
C ILE A 20 -2.51 16.74 8.98
N THR A 21 -1.81 17.24 7.96
CA THR A 21 -1.65 16.52 6.69
C THR A 21 -0.99 15.15 6.85
N TRP A 22 0.00 15.02 7.75
CA TRP A 22 0.64 13.73 8.02
C TRP A 22 -0.32 12.74 8.69
N GLN A 23 -1.13 13.22 9.64
CA GLN A 23 -2.14 12.41 10.31
C GLN A 23 -3.22 11.93 9.34
N GLU A 24 -3.61 12.77 8.38
CA GLU A 24 -4.54 12.40 7.30
C GLU A 24 -3.95 11.29 6.42
N TYR A 25 -2.69 11.41 6.02
CA TYR A 25 -1.99 10.35 5.27
C TYR A 25 -1.92 9.04 6.02
N VAL A 26 -1.53 9.07 7.30
CA VAL A 26 -1.45 7.88 8.16
C VAL A 26 -2.82 7.23 8.32
N SER A 27 -3.85 8.03 8.62
CA SER A 27 -5.22 7.54 8.76
C SER A 27 -5.71 6.87 7.49
N ARG A 28 -5.45 7.50 6.33
CA ARG A 28 -5.84 6.95 5.03
C ARG A 28 -5.12 5.64 4.70
N LEU A 29 -3.85 5.52 5.05
CA LEU A 29 -3.07 4.29 4.86
C LEU A 29 -3.60 3.15 5.74
N LEU A 30 -3.96 3.43 6.99
CA LEU A 30 -4.56 2.45 7.89
C LEU A 30 -5.92 1.97 7.38
N GLU A 31 -6.78 2.89 6.93
CA GLU A 31 -8.06 2.53 6.30
C GLU A 31 -7.86 1.64 5.07
N LEU A 32 -6.95 2.03 4.17
CA LEU A 32 -6.64 1.22 2.98
C LEU A 32 -6.15 -0.17 3.36
N LYS A 33 -5.31 -0.28 4.39
CA LYS A 33 -4.80 -1.56 4.91
C LYS A 33 -5.96 -2.45 5.38
N ASP A 34 -6.92 -1.90 6.11
CA ASP A 34 -8.08 -2.63 6.61
C ASP A 34 -9.04 -3.05 5.49
N GLU A 35 -9.32 -2.15 4.54
CA GLU A 35 -10.15 -2.43 3.36
C GLU A 35 -9.53 -3.52 2.46
N ILE A 36 -8.21 -3.52 2.30
CA ILE A 36 -7.47 -4.56 1.57
C ILE A 36 -7.67 -5.91 2.24
N ASN A 37 -7.46 -6.00 3.55
CA ASN A 37 -7.64 -7.25 4.31
C ASN A 37 -9.08 -7.74 4.23
N HIS A 38 -10.05 -6.85 4.44
CA HIS A 38 -11.46 -7.21 4.40
C HIS A 38 -11.89 -7.73 3.02
N SER A 39 -11.53 -7.02 1.95
CA SER A 39 -11.81 -7.47 0.58
C SER A 39 -11.11 -8.80 0.24
N TRP A 40 -9.89 -9.00 0.75
CA TRP A 40 -9.15 -10.24 0.52
C TRP A 40 -9.81 -11.44 1.20
N LEU A 41 -10.24 -11.27 2.46
CA LEU A 41 -10.97 -12.30 3.22
C LEU A 41 -12.32 -12.62 2.57
N ALA A 42 -12.98 -11.63 1.98
CA ALA A 42 -14.19 -11.80 1.18
C ALA A 42 -13.93 -12.47 -0.20
N LYS A 43 -12.69 -12.87 -0.50
CA LYS A 43 -12.25 -13.44 -1.79
C LYS A 43 -12.37 -12.48 -2.98
N ASP A 44 -12.58 -11.19 -2.73
CA ASP A 44 -12.56 -10.15 -3.76
C ASP A 44 -11.14 -9.63 -3.99
N HIS A 45 -10.30 -10.51 -4.54
CA HIS A 45 -8.88 -10.23 -4.80
C HIS A 45 -8.66 -9.09 -5.81
N VAL A 46 -9.66 -8.80 -6.67
CA VAL A 46 -9.58 -7.69 -7.63
C VAL A 46 -9.69 -6.37 -6.89
N THR A 47 -10.61 -6.26 -5.94
CA THR A 47 -10.75 -5.06 -5.10
C THR A 47 -9.53 -4.87 -4.21
N SER A 48 -9.02 -5.94 -3.57
CA SER A 48 -7.79 -5.86 -2.77
C SER A 48 -6.60 -5.31 -3.57
N LEU A 49 -6.43 -5.79 -4.80
CA LEU A 49 -5.37 -5.29 -5.70
C LEU A 49 -5.59 -3.82 -6.07
N LYS A 50 -6.81 -3.41 -6.43
CA LYS A 50 -7.13 -2.01 -6.76
C LYS A 50 -6.85 -1.06 -5.59
N LEU A 51 -7.17 -1.47 -4.36
CA LEU A 51 -6.90 -0.68 -3.15
C LEU A 51 -5.40 -0.58 -2.86
N SER A 52 -4.66 -1.67 -3.08
CA SER A 52 -3.19 -1.66 -2.95
C SER A 52 -2.53 -0.72 -3.95
N ILE A 53 -3.02 -0.69 -5.20
CA ILE A 53 -2.59 0.29 -6.20
C ILE A 53 -2.89 1.73 -5.71
N LYS A 54 -4.03 1.98 -5.06
CA LYS A 54 -4.32 3.30 -4.47
C LYS A 54 -3.32 3.67 -3.37
N ALA A 55 -2.93 2.73 -2.52
CA ALA A 55 -1.89 2.97 -1.51
C ALA A 55 -0.54 3.30 -2.16
N ALA A 56 -0.12 2.52 -3.17
CA ALA A 56 1.13 2.78 -3.90
C ALA A 56 1.13 4.14 -4.62
N LYS A 57 -0.02 4.59 -5.14
CA LYS A 57 -0.17 5.91 -5.75
C LYS A 57 0.13 7.08 -4.80
N LEU A 58 0.02 6.88 -3.48
CA LEU A 58 0.37 7.93 -2.51
C LEU A 58 1.86 8.30 -2.57
N LEU A 59 2.73 7.35 -2.96
CA LEU A 59 4.16 7.62 -3.15
C LEU A 59 4.47 8.53 -4.35
N MET A 60 3.47 8.81 -5.21
CA MET A 60 3.63 9.80 -6.28
C MET A 60 3.52 11.22 -5.74
N ASP A 61 2.94 11.43 -4.55
CA ASP A 61 2.97 12.73 -3.89
C ASP A 61 4.33 12.93 -3.21
N THR A 62 5.10 13.86 -3.78
CA THR A 62 6.44 14.26 -3.30
C THR A 62 6.44 15.68 -2.73
N SER A 63 5.25 16.25 -2.47
CA SER A 63 5.09 17.62 -2.01
C SER A 63 5.71 17.89 -0.63
N VAL A 64 5.88 16.86 0.21
CA VAL A 64 6.44 16.99 1.57
C VAL A 64 7.65 16.07 1.74
N SER A 65 8.85 16.58 1.45
CA SER A 65 10.10 15.80 1.51
C SER A 65 10.43 15.25 2.90
N GLU A 66 10.02 15.93 3.98
CA GLU A 66 10.32 15.50 5.36
C GLU A 66 9.49 14.28 5.78
N PHE A 67 8.30 14.12 5.20
CA PHE A 67 7.38 13.02 5.50
C PHE A 67 7.56 11.82 4.58
N TYR A 68 8.15 12.03 3.41
CA TYR A 68 8.28 10.99 2.39
C TYR A 68 8.91 9.67 2.89
N PRO A 69 9.98 9.67 3.72
CA PRO A 69 10.52 8.42 4.27
C PRO A 69 9.50 7.65 5.10
N THR A 70 8.71 8.35 5.91
CA THR A 70 7.66 7.74 6.75
C THR A 70 6.51 7.21 5.89
N LEU A 71 6.06 7.99 4.91
CA LEU A 71 5.06 7.56 3.92
C LEU A 71 5.51 6.30 3.19
N PHE A 72 6.78 6.26 2.76
CA PHE A 72 7.38 5.13 2.08
C PHE A 72 7.27 3.85 2.93
N VAL A 73 7.69 3.91 4.21
CA VAL A 73 7.59 2.77 5.13
C VAL A 73 6.15 2.26 5.26
N PHE A 74 5.17 3.15 5.44
CA PHE A 74 3.77 2.74 5.56
C PHE A 74 3.23 2.08 4.30
N VAL A 75 3.57 2.61 3.13
CA VAL A 75 3.14 2.02 1.86
C VAL A 75 3.82 0.67 1.63
N THR A 76 5.12 0.54 1.91
CA THR A 76 5.82 -0.74 1.77
C THR A 76 5.27 -1.79 2.72
N ASP A 77 4.90 -1.43 3.95
CA ASP A 77 4.24 -2.35 4.89
C ASP A 77 2.91 -2.90 4.33
N ILE A 78 2.16 -2.08 3.59
CA ILE A 78 0.92 -2.51 2.92
C ILE A 78 1.25 -3.44 1.74
N MET A 79 2.29 -3.10 0.96
CA MET A 79 2.71 -3.94 -0.18
C MET A 79 3.22 -5.31 0.27
N ASP A 80 4.00 -5.37 1.35
CA ASP A 80 4.50 -6.61 1.94
C ASP A 80 3.35 -7.49 2.45
N MET A 81 2.36 -6.88 3.10
CA MET A 81 1.15 -7.57 3.54
C MET A 81 0.37 -8.15 2.35
N LEU A 82 0.17 -7.39 1.27
CA LEU A 82 -0.45 -7.92 0.05
C LEU A 82 0.37 -9.08 -0.54
N GLY A 83 1.70 -8.94 -0.58
CA GLY A 83 2.62 -9.96 -1.07
C GLY A 83 2.46 -11.28 -0.31
N GLU A 84 2.40 -11.22 1.02
CA GLU A 84 2.18 -12.38 1.88
C GLU A 84 0.81 -13.03 1.62
N LEU A 85 -0.25 -12.22 1.48
CA LEU A 85 -1.59 -12.73 1.17
C LEU A 85 -1.62 -13.51 -0.15
N VAL A 86 -0.98 -12.97 -1.19
CA VAL A 86 -0.85 -13.60 -2.51
C VAL A 86 -0.01 -14.87 -2.43
N TRP A 87 1.12 -14.81 -1.74
CA TRP A 87 1.99 -15.96 -1.50
C TRP A 87 1.23 -17.10 -0.83
N GLN A 88 0.51 -16.82 0.26
CA GLN A 88 -0.31 -17.81 0.97
C GLN A 88 -1.40 -18.42 0.11
N ARG A 89 -1.95 -17.66 -0.85
CA ARG A 89 -2.92 -18.19 -1.82
C ARG A 89 -2.25 -19.11 -2.83
N ILE A 90 -1.09 -18.72 -3.38
CA ILE A 90 -0.32 -19.55 -4.30
C ILE A 90 0.11 -20.83 -3.61
N LYS A 91 0.65 -20.74 -2.39
CA LYS A 91 1.08 -21.88 -1.59
C LYS A 91 -0.07 -22.84 -1.28
N ARG A 92 -1.24 -22.35 -0.83
CA ARG A 92 -2.41 -23.21 -0.61
C ARG A 92 -2.85 -23.91 -1.90
N LYS A 93 -2.85 -23.19 -3.01
CA LYS A 93 -3.09 -23.76 -4.34
C LYS A 93 -1.94 -24.65 -4.83
N ALA A 94 -0.74 -24.61 -4.24
CA ALA A 94 0.41 -25.45 -4.56
C ALA A 94 0.38 -26.76 -3.77
N GLU A 95 -0.26 -26.75 -2.62
CA GLU A 95 -0.40 -27.91 -1.74
C GLU A 95 -1.67 -28.71 -2.09
N PHE A 96 -2.73 -28.06 -2.58
CA PHE A 96 -4.02 -28.69 -2.87
C PHE A 96 -4.75 -28.02 -4.06
N THR A 97 -5.30 -28.78 -5.03
CA THR A 97 -6.44 -28.31 -5.84
C THR A 97 -7.74 -28.40 -5.03
N GLU A 98 -8.83 -27.77 -5.51
CA GLU A 98 -10.19 -27.95 -4.94
C GLU A 98 -10.62 -29.43 -4.93
N ASP A 99 -9.98 -30.27 -5.74
CA ASP A 99 -10.29 -31.69 -5.92
C ASP A 99 -9.28 -32.65 -5.24
N GLY A 100 -8.26 -32.11 -4.54
CA GLY A 100 -7.22 -32.92 -3.86
C GLY A 100 -6.21 -33.61 -4.80
N ALA A 101 -6.16 -33.23 -6.08
CA ALA A 101 -5.20 -33.77 -7.06
C ALA A 101 -3.85 -33.00 -7.04
N LEU A 102 -2.76 -33.70 -7.37
CA LEU A 102 -1.42 -33.10 -7.50
C LEU A 102 -1.37 -32.13 -8.70
N LEU A 103 -0.76 -30.96 -8.52
CA LEU A 103 -1.10 -29.76 -9.28
C LEU A 103 -0.49 -29.61 -10.67
N TYR A 104 -1.39 -29.54 -11.65
CA TYR A 104 -1.23 -28.78 -12.88
C TYR A 104 -1.80 -27.36 -12.65
N ASN A 105 -1.03 -26.33 -13.03
CA ASN A 105 -1.37 -24.89 -13.15
C ASN A 105 -1.03 -23.89 -12.02
N LEU A 106 0.00 -24.14 -11.20
CA LEU A 106 0.67 -23.06 -10.45
C LEU A 106 1.15 -21.93 -11.38
N ALA A 107 1.69 -22.31 -12.54
CA ALA A 107 2.10 -21.37 -13.58
C ALA A 107 0.96 -20.44 -14.01
N GLU A 108 -0.28 -20.94 -14.11
CA GLU A 108 -1.43 -20.13 -14.49
C GLU A 108 -1.80 -19.12 -13.41
N THR A 109 -1.81 -19.52 -12.13
CA THR A 109 -2.13 -18.61 -11.02
C THR A 109 -1.06 -17.51 -10.89
N CYS A 110 0.21 -17.87 -11.00
CA CYS A 110 1.32 -16.89 -11.02
C CYS A 110 1.23 -15.98 -12.25
N ASN A 111 1.04 -16.54 -13.45
CA ASN A 111 0.90 -15.75 -14.68
C ASN A 111 -0.28 -14.79 -14.60
N ASN A 112 -1.41 -15.22 -14.04
CA ASN A 112 -2.57 -14.37 -13.85
C ASN A 112 -2.26 -13.19 -12.92
N TRP A 113 -1.53 -13.44 -11.83
CA TRP A 113 -1.06 -12.38 -10.93
C TRP A 113 -0.15 -11.39 -11.66
N PHE A 114 0.92 -11.87 -12.29
CA PHE A 114 1.85 -11.00 -13.03
C PHE A 114 1.18 -10.25 -14.18
N ASN A 115 0.25 -10.87 -14.90
CA ASN A 115 -0.53 -10.19 -15.95
C ASN A 115 -1.41 -9.08 -15.37
N LYS A 116 -2.03 -9.29 -14.21
CA LYS A 116 -2.84 -8.27 -13.53
C LYS A 116 -2.00 -7.08 -13.03
N ILE A 117 -0.78 -7.32 -12.56
CA ILE A 117 0.16 -6.25 -12.24
C ILE A 117 0.65 -5.55 -13.52
N GLY A 118 0.98 -6.32 -14.56
CA GLY A 118 1.52 -5.81 -15.82
C GLY A 118 0.59 -4.84 -16.56
N VAL A 119 -0.73 -4.96 -16.39
CA VAL A 119 -1.71 -4.04 -17.00
C VAL A 119 -1.88 -2.71 -16.26
N VAL A 120 -1.27 -2.55 -15.07
CA VAL A 120 -1.26 -1.28 -14.35
C VAL A 120 -0.49 -0.24 -15.19
N GLN A 121 -1.14 0.89 -15.46
CA GLN A 121 -0.62 1.90 -16.38
C GLN A 121 0.50 2.71 -15.75
N GLU A 122 0.32 3.09 -14.48
CA GLU A 122 1.28 3.88 -13.73
C GLU A 122 2.51 3.04 -13.36
N LEU A 123 3.70 3.60 -13.58
CA LEU A 123 4.96 2.88 -13.35
C LEU A 123 5.15 2.51 -11.88
N LEU A 124 5.00 3.48 -10.98
CA LEU A 124 5.32 3.29 -9.57
C LEU A 124 4.41 2.26 -8.89
N PRO A 125 3.08 2.27 -9.06
CA PRO A 125 2.21 1.21 -8.53
C PRO A 125 2.37 -0.17 -9.20
N ARG A 126 3.06 -0.24 -10.34
CA ARG A 126 3.31 -1.49 -11.07
C ARG A 126 4.61 -2.18 -10.63
N MET A 127 5.62 -1.41 -10.24
CA MET A 127 6.93 -1.90 -9.80
C MET A 127 6.87 -2.37 -8.35
#